data_AF-A0A5Q4EEX0-F1
#
_entry.id   AF-A0A5Q4EEX0-F1
#
_cell.length_a   1.000
_cell.length_b   1.000
_cell.length_c   1.000
_cell.angle_alpha   90.00
_cell.angle_beta   90.00
_cell.angle_gamma   90.00
#
_symmetry.space_group_name_H-M   'P 1'
#
loop_
_entity.id
_entity.type
_entity.pdbx_description
1 polymer ?
#
loop_
_entity_poly.entity_id
_entity_poly.type
_entity_poly.pdbx_seq_one_letter_code
_entity_poly.pdbx_strand_id
1 'polypeptide(L)'
;IKFFEHTMWIAGAMDRIGIHQDELWDEEDGFFYDVLQLPDGNSTRLKVRSLVGLLSLMAVAVFPREAFDQLPRFKDRALKFIDRHPELVGNVHLPNQFGIRDRLMLSILNETKLRQVLTRMLDEGEFLSDYGIRSLSRFHQDNPYVFYHEGVEYKVGYVPGDSTSGMFGGNSNWRGPIWMPVNLLLLRALLQLYSYYGDDFKLEYPTGSGQQMTLFEITQCISERLVSIFTKDETGRRPVYGGAEKFQSDPHWRDLILFYEYFHGDDGSGIGASHQTGWTGCIARIIQALGYFTPETVLDTISPGELALYPE
;
A
#
# COMPACT_ATOMS: atom_id res chain seq x y z
N ILE A 1 -1.38 23.50 -11.61
CA ILE A 1 -1.88 22.94 -12.89
C ILE A 1 -0.99 21.82 -13.42
N LYS A 2 0.31 22.03 -13.66
CA LYS A 2 1.26 21.00 -14.14
C LYS A 2 1.15 19.66 -13.40
N PHE A 3 1.17 19.69 -12.07
CA PHE A 3 1.08 18.45 -11.27
C PHE A 3 -0.25 17.72 -11.44
N PHE A 4 -1.38 18.44 -11.46
CA PHE A 4 -2.70 17.85 -11.70
C PHE A 4 -2.77 17.21 -13.09
N GLU A 5 -2.37 17.93 -14.14
CA GLU A 5 -2.39 17.39 -15.51
C GLU A 5 -1.48 16.16 -15.61
N HIS A 6 -0.28 16.20 -15.04
CA HIS A 6 0.62 15.03 -15.00
C HIS A 6 -0.02 13.84 -14.27
N THR A 7 -0.69 14.05 -13.14
CA THR A 7 -1.40 12.98 -12.44
C THR A 7 -2.50 12.38 -13.31
N MET A 8 -3.25 13.20 -14.05
CA MET A 8 -4.30 12.71 -14.96
C MET A 8 -3.73 11.96 -16.17
N TRP A 9 -2.62 12.41 -16.74
CA TRP A 9 -1.93 11.68 -17.80
C TRP A 9 -1.40 10.33 -17.32
N ILE A 10 -0.82 10.27 -16.12
CA ILE A 10 -0.35 9.01 -15.53
C ILE A 10 -1.54 8.07 -15.28
N ALA A 11 -2.59 8.56 -14.60
CA ALA A 11 -3.76 7.75 -14.28
C ALA A 11 -4.45 7.21 -15.54
N GLY A 12 -4.66 8.06 -16.55
CA GLY A 12 -5.23 7.62 -17.83
C GLY A 12 -4.33 6.67 -18.61
N ALA A 13 -2.99 6.75 -18.47
CA ALA A 13 -2.08 5.80 -19.09
C ALA A 13 -2.06 4.43 -18.38
N MET A 14 -2.28 4.40 -17.07
CA MET A 14 -2.35 3.16 -16.28
C MET A 14 -3.62 2.35 -16.59
N ASP A 15 -4.72 3.03 -16.93
CA ASP A 15 -6.06 2.43 -16.96
C ASP A 15 -6.93 3.11 -18.03
N ARG A 16 -6.56 2.88 -19.29
CA ARG A 16 -7.19 3.51 -20.46
C ARG A 16 -8.60 2.97 -20.66
N ILE A 17 -9.54 3.87 -20.94
CA ILE A 17 -10.89 3.47 -21.33
C ILE A 17 -10.87 2.81 -22.71
N GLY A 18 -11.44 1.61 -22.82
CA GLY A 18 -11.56 0.86 -24.07
C GLY A 18 -11.11 -0.59 -23.89
N ILE A 19 -10.95 -1.32 -25.01
CA ILE A 19 -10.35 -2.65 -25.00
C ILE A 19 -8.91 -2.47 -25.46
N HIS A 20 -7.98 -2.42 -24.51
CA HIS A 20 -6.55 -2.32 -24.79
C HIS A 20 -5.80 -3.52 -24.23
N GLN A 21 -4.72 -3.92 -24.89
CA GLN A 21 -3.86 -5.02 -24.42
C GLN A 21 -2.69 -4.52 -23.56
N ASP A 22 -2.59 -3.22 -23.32
CA ASP A 22 -1.48 -2.55 -22.64
C ASP A 22 -1.88 -1.76 -21.38
N GLU A 23 -3.13 -1.89 -20.91
CA GLU A 23 -3.59 -1.30 -19.66
C GLU A 23 -3.12 -2.13 -18.43
N LEU A 24 -2.73 -1.45 -17.36
CA LEU A 24 -2.20 -2.10 -16.16
C LEU A 24 -3.31 -2.73 -15.31
N TRP A 25 -4.50 -2.14 -15.33
CA TRP A 25 -5.67 -2.68 -14.63
C TRP A 25 -6.21 -3.92 -15.33
N ASP A 26 -6.47 -4.98 -14.58
CA ASP A 26 -7.15 -6.18 -15.05
C ASP A 26 -8.55 -6.23 -14.43
N GLU A 27 -9.60 -6.14 -15.25
CA GLU A 27 -11.00 -6.09 -14.77
C GLU A 27 -11.48 -7.42 -14.17
N GLU A 28 -10.93 -8.55 -14.62
CA GLU A 28 -11.30 -9.87 -14.12
C GLU A 28 -10.77 -10.08 -12.70
N ASP A 29 -9.50 -9.74 -12.50
CA ASP A 29 -8.86 -9.81 -11.19
C ASP A 29 -9.21 -8.59 -10.32
N GLY A 30 -9.57 -7.44 -10.89
CA GLY A 30 -9.70 -6.20 -10.13
C GLY A 30 -8.37 -5.80 -9.46
N PHE A 31 -7.27 -5.84 -10.22
CA PHE A 31 -5.92 -5.56 -9.72
C PHE A 31 -5.03 -4.91 -10.79
N PHE A 32 -4.01 -4.17 -10.34
CA PHE A 32 -2.99 -3.63 -11.23
C PHE A 32 -1.82 -4.60 -11.38
N TYR A 33 -1.39 -4.82 -12.63
CA TYR A 33 -0.25 -5.62 -13.01
C TYR A 33 0.71 -4.83 -13.90
N ASP A 34 2.00 -5.18 -13.86
CA ASP A 34 2.96 -4.67 -14.83
C ASP A 34 2.64 -5.21 -16.24
N VAL A 35 2.89 -4.40 -17.26
CA VAL A 35 2.74 -4.80 -18.66
C VAL A 35 4.11 -4.90 -19.31
N LEU A 36 4.39 -6.06 -19.90
CA LEU A 36 5.56 -6.28 -20.74
C LEU A 36 5.21 -5.95 -22.19
N GLN A 37 5.92 -4.98 -22.77
CA GLN A 37 5.86 -4.66 -24.19
C GLN A 37 7.03 -5.30 -24.93
N LEU A 38 6.74 -6.13 -25.93
CA LEU A 38 7.72 -6.84 -26.74
C LEU A 38 8.14 -6.02 -27.97
N PRO A 39 9.32 -6.29 -28.57
CA PRO A 39 9.81 -5.57 -29.75
C PRO A 39 8.90 -5.65 -30.98
N ASP A 40 8.02 -6.66 -31.05
CA ASP A 40 7.03 -6.84 -32.11
C ASP A 40 5.77 -5.96 -31.92
N GLY A 41 5.71 -5.19 -30.83
CA GLY A 41 4.59 -4.32 -30.47
C GLY A 41 3.49 -5.01 -29.66
N ASN A 42 3.59 -6.32 -29.42
CA ASN A 42 2.65 -7.03 -28.55
C ASN A 42 2.88 -6.67 -27.08
N SER A 43 1.79 -6.64 -26.32
CA SER A 43 1.81 -6.40 -24.88
C SER A 43 1.17 -7.56 -24.14
N THR A 44 1.71 -7.90 -22.97
CA THR A 44 1.13 -8.89 -22.07
C THR A 44 1.23 -8.41 -20.64
N ARG A 45 0.15 -8.61 -19.86
CA ARG A 45 0.18 -8.41 -18.41
C ARG A 45 1.01 -9.50 -17.75
N LEU A 46 1.90 -9.10 -16.86
CA LEU A 46 2.59 -9.99 -15.94
C LEU A 46 1.69 -10.17 -14.72
N LYS A 47 0.88 -11.24 -14.69
CA LYS A 47 -0.08 -11.53 -13.60
C LYS A 47 0.61 -11.95 -12.28
N VAL A 48 1.49 -11.10 -11.80
CA VAL A 48 2.22 -11.20 -10.54
C VAL A 48 1.56 -10.24 -9.55
N ARG A 49 0.80 -10.78 -8.59
CA ARG A 49 0.14 -10.04 -7.51
C ARG A 49 1.18 -9.56 -6.50
N SER A 50 1.86 -8.49 -6.85
CA SER A 50 2.90 -7.87 -6.02
C SER A 50 2.43 -6.57 -5.37
N LEU A 51 3.23 -6.11 -4.41
CA LEU A 51 3.09 -4.82 -3.76
C LEU A 51 3.07 -3.64 -4.74
N VAL A 52 3.64 -3.80 -5.95
CA VAL A 52 3.59 -2.79 -7.01
C VAL A 52 2.15 -2.47 -7.38
N GLY A 53 1.27 -3.49 -7.49
CA GLY A 53 -0.15 -3.27 -7.76
C GLY A 53 -0.87 -2.49 -6.66
N LEU A 54 -0.41 -2.64 -5.40
CA LEU A 54 -0.93 -1.91 -4.24
C LEU A 54 -0.45 -0.45 -4.17
N LEU A 55 0.59 -0.04 -4.91
CA LEU A 55 1.08 1.34 -4.90
C LEU A 55 0.03 2.35 -5.38
N SER A 56 -0.95 1.89 -6.16
CA SER A 56 -2.12 2.67 -6.57
C SER A 56 -2.88 3.27 -5.38
N LEU A 57 -2.92 2.58 -4.23
CA LEU A 57 -3.55 3.06 -3.00
C LEU A 57 -2.86 4.33 -2.46
N MET A 58 -1.56 4.47 -2.69
CA MET A 58 -0.76 5.59 -2.18
C MET A 58 -0.90 6.85 -3.03
N ALA A 59 -1.45 6.73 -4.24
CA ALA A 59 -1.65 7.84 -5.17
C ALA A 59 -2.95 8.60 -4.87
N VAL A 60 -3.08 9.07 -3.63
CA VAL A 60 -4.24 9.77 -3.10
C VAL A 60 -3.84 11.11 -2.46
N ALA A 61 -4.64 12.14 -2.73
CA ALA A 61 -4.56 13.43 -2.08
C ALA A 61 -5.96 13.85 -1.60
N VAL A 62 -6.09 14.11 -0.30
CA VAL A 62 -7.30 14.64 0.32
C VAL A 62 -7.01 16.04 0.84
N PHE A 63 -7.93 16.97 0.59
CA PHE A 63 -7.75 18.38 0.93
C PHE A 63 -9.11 19.05 1.22
N PRO A 64 -9.13 20.12 2.03
CA PRO A 64 -10.35 20.79 2.42
C PRO A 64 -10.83 21.63 1.23
N ARG A 65 -12.15 21.81 1.16
CA ARG A 65 -12.77 22.60 0.09
C ARG A 65 -12.26 24.04 0.06
N GLU A 66 -12.03 24.63 1.23
CA GLU A 66 -11.58 26.01 1.40
C GLU A 66 -10.24 26.26 0.71
N ALA A 67 -9.33 25.29 0.75
CA ALA A 67 -8.05 25.38 0.04
C ALA A 67 -8.24 25.38 -1.48
N PHE A 68 -9.21 24.62 -1.98
CA PHE A 68 -9.53 24.55 -3.41
C PHE A 68 -10.28 25.81 -3.90
N ASP A 69 -11.19 26.34 -3.09
CA ASP A 69 -11.95 27.56 -3.41
C ASP A 69 -11.05 28.82 -3.45
N GLN A 70 -9.92 28.82 -2.72
CA GLN A 70 -8.88 29.85 -2.82
C GLN A 70 -8.05 29.79 -4.11
N LEU A 71 -8.24 28.77 -4.97
CA LEU A 71 -7.48 28.57 -6.21
C LEU A 71 -8.38 28.65 -7.47
N PRO A 72 -9.09 29.76 -7.73
CA PRO A 72 -10.10 29.83 -8.80
C PRO A 72 -9.52 29.61 -10.20
N ARG A 73 -8.28 30.08 -10.45
CA ARG A 73 -7.57 29.84 -11.72
C ARG A 73 -7.21 28.37 -11.92
N PHE A 74 -6.91 27.66 -10.84
CA PHE A 74 -6.63 26.23 -10.90
C PHE A 74 -7.92 25.46 -11.17
N LYS A 75 -8.99 25.76 -10.44
CA LYS A 75 -10.33 25.18 -10.61
C LYS A 75 -10.84 25.30 -12.05
N ASP A 76 -10.81 26.51 -12.62
CA ASP A 76 -11.22 26.74 -14.03
C ASP A 76 -10.39 25.91 -15.02
N ARG A 77 -9.07 25.82 -14.83
CA ARG A 77 -8.21 25.03 -15.72
C ARG A 77 -8.39 23.52 -15.54
N ALA A 78 -8.56 23.04 -14.31
CA ALA A 78 -8.81 21.63 -14.03
C ALA A 78 -10.13 21.18 -14.67
N LEU A 79 -11.20 21.95 -14.51
CA LEU A 79 -12.50 21.68 -15.14
C LEU A 79 -12.38 21.65 -16.67
N LYS A 80 -11.74 22.66 -17.27
CA LYS A 80 -11.48 22.67 -18.73
C LYS A 80 -10.62 21.51 -19.21
N PHE A 81 -9.70 21.02 -18.38
CA PHE A 81 -8.89 19.84 -18.70
C PHE A 81 -9.75 18.58 -18.70
N ILE A 82 -10.55 18.39 -17.63
CA ILE A 82 -11.48 17.26 -17.47
C ILE A 82 -12.47 17.21 -18.64
N ASP A 83 -13.09 18.35 -18.99
CA ASP A 83 -14.05 18.44 -20.09
C ASP A 83 -13.45 18.10 -21.46
N ARG A 84 -12.15 18.38 -21.65
CA ARG A 84 -11.44 18.12 -22.91
C ARG A 84 -10.90 16.71 -23.04
N HIS A 85 -10.72 16.01 -21.92
CA HIS A 85 -10.11 14.68 -21.87
C HIS A 85 -10.96 13.70 -21.05
N PRO A 86 -12.23 13.47 -21.42
CA PRO A 86 -13.12 12.55 -20.70
C PRO A 86 -12.53 11.13 -20.62
N GLU A 87 -11.68 10.73 -21.58
CA GLU A 87 -10.99 9.45 -21.64
C GLU A 87 -9.96 9.24 -20.52
N LEU A 88 -9.43 10.30 -19.91
CA LEU A 88 -8.41 10.21 -18.85
C LEU A 88 -8.99 10.15 -17.44
N VAL A 89 -10.28 10.42 -17.29
CA VAL A 89 -10.90 10.69 -15.97
C VAL A 89 -11.94 9.66 -15.55
N GLY A 90 -12.40 8.79 -16.45
CA GLY A 90 -13.51 7.86 -16.17
C GLY A 90 -13.22 6.85 -15.05
N ASN A 91 -11.95 6.50 -14.82
CA ASN A 91 -11.55 5.50 -13.81
C ASN A 91 -10.93 6.11 -12.54
N VAL A 92 -10.84 7.44 -12.48
CA VAL A 92 -10.16 8.20 -11.42
C VAL A 92 -11.20 8.83 -10.50
N HIS A 93 -10.89 8.96 -9.21
CA HIS A 93 -11.68 9.81 -8.32
C HIS A 93 -11.26 11.27 -8.50
N LEU A 94 -12.16 12.07 -9.07
CA LEU A 94 -11.96 13.51 -9.26
C LEU A 94 -12.42 14.32 -8.03
N PRO A 95 -11.85 15.52 -7.79
CA PRO A 95 -12.23 16.40 -6.69
C PRO A 95 -13.52 17.16 -7.00
N ASN A 96 -14.57 16.44 -7.38
CA ASN A 96 -15.91 16.95 -7.68
C ASN A 96 -16.99 16.35 -6.77
N GLN A 97 -16.64 15.39 -5.91
CA GLN A 97 -17.50 14.79 -4.90
C GLN A 97 -17.00 15.13 -3.50
N PHE A 98 -17.93 15.51 -2.63
CA PHE A 98 -17.63 15.83 -1.24
C PHE A 98 -17.57 14.55 -0.40
N GLY A 99 -16.49 14.41 0.35
CA GLY A 99 -16.38 13.46 1.45
C GLY A 99 -16.87 14.06 2.75
N ILE A 100 -16.52 13.43 3.88
CA ILE A 100 -16.81 13.97 5.21
C ILE A 100 -16.18 15.37 5.38
N ARG A 101 -16.93 16.28 6.02
CA ARG A 101 -16.53 17.69 6.26
C ARG A 101 -16.17 18.43 4.97
N ASP A 102 -16.94 18.19 3.91
CA ASP A 102 -16.78 18.82 2.60
C ASP A 102 -15.39 18.64 1.97
N ARG A 103 -14.61 17.64 2.41
CA ARG A 103 -13.28 17.38 1.83
C ARG A 103 -13.41 16.89 0.40
N LEU A 104 -12.40 17.22 -0.40
CA LEU A 104 -12.24 16.77 -1.78
C LEU A 104 -11.09 15.78 -1.86
N MET A 105 -11.16 14.85 -2.81
CA MET A 105 -10.13 13.85 -3.04
C MET A 105 -9.72 13.83 -4.52
N LEU A 106 -8.44 13.59 -4.76
CA LEU A 106 -7.90 13.17 -6.04
C LEU A 106 -7.21 11.82 -5.82
N SER A 107 -7.69 10.77 -6.49
CA SER A 107 -7.15 9.41 -6.36
C SER A 107 -7.18 8.69 -7.70
N ILE A 108 -6.14 7.92 -8.02
CA ILE A 108 -6.12 7.05 -9.21
C ILE A 108 -7.22 5.99 -9.13
N LEU A 109 -7.61 5.58 -7.91
CA LEU A 109 -8.68 4.62 -7.68
C LEU A 109 -10.00 5.36 -7.42
N ASN A 110 -11.02 5.04 -8.20
CA ASN A 110 -12.41 5.28 -7.79
C ASN A 110 -12.83 4.31 -6.67
N GLU A 111 -14.02 4.51 -6.08
CA GLU A 111 -14.46 3.71 -4.92
C GLU A 111 -14.55 2.21 -5.25
N THR A 112 -15.04 1.86 -6.44
CA THR A 112 -15.18 0.46 -6.87
C THR A 112 -13.83 -0.25 -6.93
N LYS A 113 -12.85 0.35 -7.61
CA LYS A 113 -11.49 -0.20 -7.72
C LYS A 113 -10.79 -0.22 -6.37
N LEU A 114 -11.00 0.83 -5.56
CA LEU A 114 -10.48 0.90 -4.20
C LEU A 114 -10.94 -0.29 -3.35
N ARG A 115 -12.24 -0.64 -3.39
CA ARG A 115 -12.77 -1.80 -2.68
C ARG A 115 -12.12 -3.10 -3.16
N GLN A 116 -11.99 -3.31 -4.46
CA GLN A 116 -11.36 -4.53 -5.01
C GLN A 116 -9.89 -4.68 -4.59
N VAL A 117 -9.11 -3.61 -4.67
CA VAL A 117 -7.69 -3.62 -4.27
C VAL A 117 -7.55 -3.84 -2.77
N LEU A 118 -8.36 -3.17 -1.94
CA LEU A 118 -8.31 -3.34 -0.49
C LEU A 118 -8.78 -4.74 -0.05
N THR A 119 -9.85 -5.28 -0.63
CA THR A 119 -10.28 -6.66 -0.35
C THR A 119 -9.15 -7.65 -0.58
N ARG A 120 -8.39 -7.51 -1.68
CA ARG A 120 -7.23 -8.38 -1.90
C ARG A 120 -6.08 -8.12 -0.93
N MET A 121 -5.79 -6.86 -0.61
CA MET A 121 -4.74 -6.50 0.35
C MET A 121 -5.01 -7.06 1.76
N LEU A 122 -6.28 -7.13 2.15
CA LEU A 122 -6.73 -7.53 3.49
C LEU A 122 -7.05 -9.03 3.59
N ASP A 123 -6.74 -9.83 2.57
CA ASP A 123 -6.91 -11.28 2.56
C ASP A 123 -5.65 -11.98 3.09
N GLU A 124 -5.82 -12.87 4.08
CA GLU A 124 -4.73 -13.61 4.72
C GLU A 124 -4.09 -14.68 3.81
N GLY A 125 -4.85 -15.19 2.84
CA GLY A 125 -4.37 -16.05 1.75
C GLY A 125 -3.62 -15.28 0.66
N GLU A 126 -3.63 -13.95 0.71
CA GLU A 126 -2.95 -13.07 -0.24
C GLU A 126 -1.87 -12.24 0.48
N PHE A 127 -2.16 -10.96 0.76
CA PHE A 127 -1.15 -10.01 1.23
C PHE A 127 -1.11 -9.84 2.76
N LEU A 128 -2.21 -10.11 3.48
CA LEU A 128 -2.30 -9.86 4.91
C LEU A 128 -1.58 -10.96 5.70
N SER A 129 -0.48 -10.61 6.34
CA SER A 129 0.27 -11.47 7.27
C SER A 129 -0.06 -11.10 8.71
N ASP A 130 0.21 -12.02 9.65
CA ASP A 130 0.24 -11.75 11.10
C ASP A 130 1.24 -10.66 11.50
N TYR A 131 2.13 -10.29 10.58
CA TYR A 131 3.21 -9.34 10.82
C TYR A 131 3.13 -8.09 9.94
N GLY A 132 2.09 -7.92 9.10
CA GLY A 132 1.92 -6.76 8.21
C GLY A 132 1.52 -7.15 6.78
N ILE A 133 1.79 -6.28 5.80
CA ILE A 133 1.47 -6.52 4.37
C ILE A 133 2.69 -7.07 3.65
N ARG A 134 2.53 -8.25 3.02
CA ARG A 134 3.56 -8.97 2.24
C ARG A 134 3.90 -8.23 0.95
N SER A 135 5.13 -8.39 0.46
CA SER A 135 5.57 -7.81 -0.82
C SER A 135 5.05 -8.55 -2.07
N LEU A 136 4.66 -9.81 -1.91
CA LEU A 136 4.01 -10.62 -2.93
C LEU A 136 2.89 -11.40 -2.25
N SER A 137 1.77 -11.54 -2.95
CA SER A 137 0.67 -12.36 -2.48
C SER A 137 1.12 -13.81 -2.25
N ARG A 138 0.67 -14.37 -1.13
CA ARG A 138 0.83 -15.78 -0.77
C ARG A 138 0.10 -16.72 -1.75
N PHE A 139 -0.86 -16.23 -2.54
CA PHE A 139 -1.46 -16.97 -3.65
C PHE A 139 -0.42 -17.62 -4.57
N HIS A 140 0.72 -16.96 -4.79
CA HIS A 140 1.81 -17.44 -5.62
C HIS A 140 2.66 -18.56 -4.98
N GLN A 141 2.31 -19.00 -3.77
CA GLN A 141 2.86 -20.21 -3.17
C GLN A 141 2.39 -21.45 -3.94
N ASP A 142 1.08 -21.54 -4.19
CA ASP A 142 0.47 -22.65 -4.91
C ASP A 142 0.27 -22.35 -6.40
N ASN A 143 0.22 -21.06 -6.77
CA ASN A 143 -0.04 -20.59 -8.13
C ASN A 143 1.10 -19.66 -8.62
N PRO A 144 2.34 -20.16 -8.75
CA PRO A 144 3.45 -19.33 -9.22
C PRO A 144 3.16 -18.79 -10.63
N TYR A 145 3.49 -17.54 -10.87
CA TYR A 145 3.40 -16.96 -12.21
C TYR A 145 4.51 -17.53 -13.09
N VAL A 146 4.16 -17.98 -14.29
CA VAL A 146 5.10 -18.57 -15.26
C VAL A 146 4.97 -17.83 -16.57
N PHE A 147 6.11 -17.37 -17.11
CA PHE A 147 6.22 -16.70 -18.39
C PHE A 147 7.22 -17.45 -19.27
N TYR A 148 6.82 -17.79 -20.50
CA TYR A 148 7.67 -18.47 -21.46
C TYR A 148 8.14 -17.50 -22.56
N HIS A 149 9.45 -17.43 -22.78
CA HIS A 149 10.02 -16.63 -23.86
C HIS A 149 11.20 -17.37 -24.50
N GLU A 150 11.18 -17.52 -25.82
CA GLU A 150 12.21 -18.25 -26.60
C GLU A 150 12.55 -19.65 -26.05
N GLY A 151 11.55 -20.37 -25.53
CA GLY A 151 11.74 -21.71 -24.96
C GLY A 151 12.33 -21.73 -23.54
N VAL A 152 12.54 -20.56 -22.93
CA VAL A 152 12.98 -20.41 -21.53
C VAL A 152 11.77 -20.12 -20.65
N GLU A 153 11.67 -20.84 -19.53
CA GLU A 153 10.69 -20.62 -18.48
C GLU A 153 11.21 -19.61 -17.44
N TYR A 154 10.46 -18.55 -17.20
CA TYR A 154 10.67 -17.60 -16.12
C TYR A 154 9.56 -17.76 -15.09
N LYS A 155 9.92 -17.98 -13.82
CA LYS A 155 8.97 -18.30 -12.76
C LYS A 155 9.10 -17.34 -11.58
N VAL A 156 7.97 -16.81 -11.12
CA VAL A 156 7.86 -16.02 -9.90
C VAL A 156 6.92 -16.73 -8.93
N GLY A 157 7.48 -17.26 -7.84
CA GLY A 157 6.72 -17.86 -6.75
C GLY A 157 6.90 -17.08 -5.44
N TYR A 158 6.02 -17.37 -4.47
CA TYR A 158 6.10 -16.83 -3.12
C TYR A 158 7.31 -17.40 -2.36
N VAL A 159 8.16 -16.50 -1.88
CA VAL A 159 9.36 -16.76 -1.08
C VAL A 159 9.35 -15.77 0.08
N PRO A 160 8.85 -16.18 1.26
CA PRO A 160 8.61 -15.27 2.38
C PRO A 160 9.89 -14.76 3.07
N GLY A 161 11.03 -15.43 2.86
CA GLY A 161 12.30 -15.15 3.56
C GLY A 161 13.44 -14.70 2.65
N ASP A 162 14.63 -15.29 2.84
CA ASP A 162 15.79 -15.06 1.97
C ASP A 162 15.48 -15.40 0.50
N SER A 163 16.09 -14.66 -0.43
CA SER A 163 15.93 -14.96 -1.86
C SER A 163 16.48 -16.34 -2.20
N THR A 164 15.71 -17.11 -2.94
CA THR A 164 16.13 -18.41 -3.51
C THR A 164 16.91 -18.30 -4.82
N SER A 165 17.24 -17.08 -5.27
CA SER A 165 17.94 -16.85 -6.54
C SER A 165 19.02 -15.77 -6.42
N GLY A 166 20.06 -15.88 -7.26
CA GLY A 166 21.17 -14.90 -7.31
C GLY A 166 20.87 -13.60 -8.05
N MET A 167 19.66 -13.41 -8.59
CA MET A 167 19.28 -12.15 -9.24
C MET A 167 19.35 -10.98 -8.23
N PHE A 168 19.72 -9.79 -8.71
CA PHE A 168 19.83 -8.57 -7.89
C PHE A 168 20.73 -8.68 -6.64
N GLY A 169 21.84 -9.40 -6.74
CA GLY A 169 22.81 -9.52 -5.64
C GLY A 169 22.46 -10.57 -4.59
N GLY A 170 21.45 -11.41 -4.84
CA GLY A 170 21.22 -12.67 -4.13
C GLY A 170 20.58 -12.58 -2.75
N ASN A 171 20.63 -11.44 -2.06
CA ASN A 171 20.14 -11.31 -0.68
C ASN A 171 18.88 -10.44 -0.52
N SER A 172 18.53 -9.58 -1.48
CA SER A 172 17.31 -8.75 -1.38
C SER A 172 16.12 -9.49 -2.00
N ASN A 173 14.98 -9.51 -1.31
CA ASN A 173 13.80 -10.25 -1.75
C ASN A 173 12.50 -9.45 -1.61
N TRP A 174 11.75 -9.36 -2.71
CA TRP A 174 10.43 -8.72 -2.80
C TRP A 174 9.32 -9.72 -3.14
N ARG A 175 9.59 -11.03 -3.00
CA ARG A 175 8.68 -12.11 -3.38
C ARG A 175 7.88 -12.66 -2.20
N GLY A 176 7.59 -11.84 -1.20
CA GLY A 176 6.85 -12.29 -0.01
C GLY A 176 7.20 -11.59 1.29
N PRO A 177 8.46 -11.17 1.54
CA PRO A 177 8.81 -10.52 2.79
C PRO A 177 8.04 -9.22 3.03
N ILE A 178 7.97 -8.81 4.29
CA ILE A 178 7.33 -7.57 4.73
C ILE A 178 8.39 -6.47 4.78
N TRP A 179 8.10 -5.38 4.10
CA TRP A 179 8.96 -4.21 4.04
C TRP A 179 8.33 -3.05 4.81
N MET A 180 9.00 -2.64 5.89
CA MET A 180 8.52 -1.60 6.81
C MET A 180 8.18 -0.26 6.11
N PRO A 181 8.98 0.25 5.15
CA PRO A 181 8.71 1.56 4.56
C PRO A 181 7.45 1.57 3.72
N VAL A 182 7.19 0.49 2.98
CA VAL A 182 6.01 0.40 2.14
C VAL A 182 4.76 0.19 2.98
N ASN A 183 4.85 -0.59 4.05
CA ASN A 183 3.78 -0.70 5.04
C ASN A 183 3.45 0.67 5.66
N LEU A 184 4.44 1.49 6.04
CA LEU A 184 4.20 2.86 6.51
C LEU A 184 3.43 3.70 5.47
N LEU A 185 3.78 3.60 4.18
CA LEU A 185 3.09 4.33 3.12
C LEU A 185 1.65 3.84 2.91
N LEU A 186 1.40 2.53 3.03
CA LEU A 186 0.05 1.96 3.01
C LEU A 186 -0.79 2.47 4.18
N LEU A 187 -0.26 2.44 5.41
CA LEU A 187 -0.96 2.95 6.59
C LEU A 187 -1.31 4.44 6.43
N ARG A 188 -0.37 5.24 5.90
CA ARG A 188 -0.64 6.66 5.58
C ARG A 188 -1.77 6.80 4.55
N ALA A 189 -1.77 5.98 3.50
CA ALA A 189 -2.80 6.01 2.47
C ALA A 189 -4.19 5.66 3.06
N LEU A 190 -4.27 4.64 3.91
CA LEU A 190 -5.51 4.26 4.59
C LEU A 190 -6.05 5.39 5.47
N LEU A 191 -5.19 6.08 6.22
CA LEU A 191 -5.59 7.25 7.01
C LEU A 191 -6.05 8.43 6.14
N GLN A 192 -5.41 8.66 4.99
CA GLN A 192 -5.87 9.68 4.05
C GLN A 192 -7.24 9.34 3.48
N LEU A 193 -7.45 8.10 3.05
CA LEU A 193 -8.75 7.63 2.58
C LEU A 193 -9.82 7.72 3.68
N TYR A 194 -9.48 7.34 4.92
CA TYR A 194 -10.36 7.52 6.07
C TYR A 194 -10.74 9.00 6.29
N SER A 195 -9.78 9.92 6.12
CA SER A 195 -10.06 11.36 6.24
C SER A 195 -11.05 11.89 5.18
N TYR A 196 -11.25 11.17 4.07
CA TYR A 196 -12.24 11.50 3.04
C TYR A 196 -13.57 10.76 3.24
N TYR A 197 -13.52 9.47 3.57
CA TYR A 197 -14.71 8.62 3.66
C TYR A 197 -15.36 8.57 5.05
N GLY A 198 -14.60 8.78 6.11
CA GLY A 198 -15.06 8.58 7.50
C GLY A 198 -15.53 7.15 7.77
N ASP A 199 -16.52 7.02 8.65
CA ASP A 199 -17.03 5.73 9.14
C ASP A 199 -17.95 5.00 8.14
N ASP A 200 -18.37 5.67 7.06
CA ASP A 200 -19.31 5.11 6.09
C ASP A 200 -18.63 4.12 5.14
N PHE A 201 -17.33 4.27 4.89
CA PHE A 201 -16.57 3.31 4.10
C PHE A 201 -16.04 2.19 5.00
N LYS A 202 -16.74 1.06 4.95
CA LYS A 202 -16.35 -0.17 5.65
C LYS A 202 -15.96 -1.28 4.69
N LEU A 203 -15.05 -2.12 5.17
CA LEU A 203 -14.57 -3.32 4.50
C LEU A 203 -14.49 -4.47 5.49
N GLU A 204 -14.51 -5.68 4.96
CA GLU A 204 -14.30 -6.88 5.74
C GLU A 204 -12.83 -7.02 6.15
N TYR A 205 -12.56 -7.24 7.43
CA TYR A 205 -11.21 -7.43 7.95
C TYR A 205 -11.14 -8.57 8.98
N PRO A 206 -10.24 -9.55 8.80
CA PRO A 206 -9.64 -9.92 7.51
C PRO A 206 -10.71 -10.19 6.45
N THR A 207 -10.34 -10.13 5.17
CA THR A 207 -11.28 -10.50 4.09
C THR A 207 -11.74 -11.94 4.27
N GLY A 208 -13.06 -12.19 4.23
CA GLY A 208 -13.67 -13.49 4.50
C GLY A 208 -14.12 -13.71 5.96
N SER A 209 -13.88 -12.77 6.88
CA SER A 209 -14.26 -12.88 8.31
C SER A 209 -15.73 -12.55 8.63
N GLY A 210 -16.43 -11.83 7.75
CA GLY A 210 -17.73 -11.21 8.00
C GLY A 210 -17.70 -9.96 8.91
N GLN A 211 -16.54 -9.61 9.49
CA GLN A 211 -16.40 -8.46 10.38
C GLN A 211 -16.11 -7.18 9.58
N GLN A 212 -17.04 -6.23 9.62
CA GLN A 212 -16.90 -4.94 8.94
C GLN A 212 -16.17 -3.93 9.83
N MET A 213 -15.12 -3.32 9.29
CA MET A 213 -14.27 -2.34 9.97
C MET A 213 -14.07 -1.11 9.10
N THR A 214 -13.88 0.05 9.73
CA THR A 214 -13.51 1.30 9.05
C THR A 214 -12.03 1.27 8.65
N LEU A 215 -11.63 2.14 7.74
CA LEU A 215 -10.23 2.29 7.34
C LEU A 215 -9.32 2.70 8.51
N PHE A 216 -9.84 3.42 9.50
CA PHE A 216 -9.09 3.77 10.71
C PHE A 216 -8.81 2.51 11.55
N GLU A 217 -9.84 1.71 11.83
CA GLU A 217 -9.69 0.49 12.62
C GLU A 217 -8.77 -0.53 11.91
N ILE A 218 -8.91 -0.68 10.59
CA ILE A 218 -8.02 -1.52 9.77
C ILE A 218 -6.57 -1.03 9.87
N THR A 219 -6.35 0.28 9.82
CA THR A 219 -5.01 0.86 9.99
C THR A 219 -4.42 0.51 11.35
N GLN A 220 -5.22 0.56 12.42
CA GLN A 220 -4.78 0.17 13.76
C GLN A 220 -4.37 -1.30 13.80
N CYS A 221 -5.21 -2.20 13.29
CA CYS A 221 -4.91 -3.63 13.29
C CYS A 221 -3.63 -3.97 12.51
N ILE A 222 -3.41 -3.38 11.33
CA ILE A 222 -2.18 -3.62 10.56
C ILE A 222 -0.96 -3.04 11.29
N SER A 223 -1.11 -1.86 11.92
CA SER A 223 -0.04 -1.24 12.71
C SER A 223 0.35 -2.11 13.91
N GLU A 224 -0.63 -2.70 14.61
CA GLU A 224 -0.40 -3.62 15.72
C GLU A 224 0.33 -4.88 15.25
N ARG A 225 -0.06 -5.45 14.10
CA ARG A 225 0.66 -6.58 13.46
C ARG A 225 2.13 -6.24 13.20
N LEU A 226 2.43 -5.05 12.69
CA LEU A 226 3.82 -4.59 12.46
C LEU A 226 4.60 -4.35 13.76
N VAL A 227 3.95 -3.81 14.79
CA VAL A 227 4.57 -3.64 16.12
C VAL A 227 4.85 -5.01 16.75
N SER A 228 3.97 -5.99 16.53
CA SER A 228 4.09 -7.33 17.10
C SER A 228 5.40 -8.02 16.76
N ILE A 229 5.97 -7.73 15.58
CA ILE A 229 7.30 -8.19 15.14
C ILE A 229 8.36 -7.93 16.22
N PHE A 230 8.29 -6.76 16.86
CA PHE A 230 9.29 -6.28 17.79
C PHE A 230 8.88 -6.50 19.24
N THR A 231 7.67 -6.98 19.56
CA THR A 231 7.21 -7.20 20.93
C THR A 231 7.33 -8.67 21.35
N LYS A 232 7.33 -8.93 22.66
CA LYS A 232 7.28 -10.30 23.16
C LYS A 232 5.85 -10.83 23.03
N ASP A 233 5.70 -12.05 22.55
CA ASP A 233 4.46 -12.81 22.53
C ASP A 233 4.17 -13.44 23.91
N GLU A 234 3.11 -14.25 23.98
CA GLU A 234 2.69 -14.97 25.19
C GLU A 234 3.75 -15.96 25.70
N THR A 235 4.65 -16.43 24.82
CA THR A 235 5.77 -17.31 25.18
C THR A 235 7.01 -16.53 25.63
N GLY A 236 6.94 -15.19 25.62
CA GLY A 236 8.04 -14.30 25.97
C GLY A 236 9.07 -14.11 24.85
N ARG A 237 8.78 -14.58 23.63
CA ARG A 237 9.68 -14.53 22.47
C ARG A 237 9.28 -13.41 21.52
N ARG A 238 10.24 -12.86 20.76
CA ARG A 238 9.98 -11.84 19.75
C ARG A 238 10.08 -12.44 18.34
N PRO A 239 9.10 -12.18 17.44
CA PRO A 239 9.19 -12.64 16.06
C PRO A 239 10.47 -12.18 15.35
N VAL A 240 10.91 -10.93 15.55
CA VAL A 240 12.11 -10.36 14.89
C VAL A 240 13.39 -11.21 15.04
N TYR A 241 13.50 -12.02 16.10
CA TYR A 241 14.65 -12.89 16.31
C TYR A 241 14.47 -14.31 15.81
N GLY A 242 13.25 -14.71 15.40
CA GLY A 242 12.93 -16.05 14.91
C GLY A 242 13.54 -17.15 15.80
N GLY A 243 14.32 -18.03 15.18
CA GLY A 243 15.04 -19.12 15.84
C GLY A 243 16.37 -18.76 16.51
N ALA A 244 16.76 -17.48 16.55
CA ALA A 244 18.04 -17.05 17.13
C ALA A 244 18.00 -17.00 18.67
N GLU A 245 18.11 -18.17 19.32
CA GLU A 245 17.94 -18.34 20.78
C GLU A 245 18.74 -17.35 21.64
N LYS A 246 19.96 -17.01 21.23
CA LYS A 246 20.78 -16.04 21.96
C LYS A 246 20.07 -14.69 22.13
N PHE A 247 19.39 -14.20 21.10
CA PHE A 247 18.64 -12.96 21.16
C PHE A 247 17.25 -13.14 21.79
N GLN A 248 16.77 -14.36 21.97
CA GLN A 248 15.48 -14.62 22.62
C GLN A 248 15.63 -14.70 24.14
N SER A 249 16.61 -15.46 24.64
CA SER A 249 16.67 -15.86 26.06
C SER A 249 17.80 -15.20 26.85
N ASP A 250 18.90 -14.78 26.22
CA ASP A 250 20.07 -14.28 26.95
C ASP A 250 19.76 -12.93 27.63
N PRO A 251 19.97 -12.80 28.96
CA PRO A 251 19.63 -11.59 29.70
C PRO A 251 20.42 -10.34 29.25
N HIS A 252 21.55 -10.51 28.56
CA HIS A 252 22.37 -9.41 28.05
C HIS A 252 22.01 -9.00 26.62
N TRP A 253 21.35 -9.86 25.85
CA TRP A 253 21.07 -9.62 24.42
C TRP A 253 19.59 -9.45 24.11
N ARG A 254 18.68 -10.04 24.91
CA ARG A 254 17.25 -10.14 24.57
C ARG A 254 16.50 -8.82 24.41
N ASP A 255 17.02 -7.75 25.02
CA ASP A 255 16.41 -6.42 24.98
C ASP A 255 17.18 -5.46 24.04
N LEU A 256 18.22 -5.94 23.34
CA LEU A 256 18.97 -5.18 22.32
C LEU A 256 18.37 -5.37 20.93
N ILE A 257 17.19 -4.76 20.71
CA ILE A 257 16.39 -4.94 19.48
C ILE A 257 17.14 -4.53 18.22
N LEU A 258 17.24 -5.46 17.28
CA LEU A 258 17.85 -5.27 15.98
C LEU A 258 16.82 -4.78 14.94
N PHE A 259 17.30 -4.05 13.94
CA PHE A 259 16.48 -3.58 12.82
C PHE A 259 16.99 -4.19 11.52
N TYR A 260 16.16 -5.05 10.95
CA TYR A 260 16.49 -5.80 9.75
C TYR A 260 16.07 -5.07 8.48
N GLU A 261 16.61 -5.48 7.34
CA GLU A 261 16.29 -4.92 6.02
C GLU A 261 14.85 -5.25 5.62
N TYR A 262 14.37 -6.47 5.88
CA TYR A 262 12.96 -6.87 5.77
C TYR A 262 12.64 -7.99 6.77
N PHE A 263 11.36 -8.39 6.81
CA PHE A 263 10.87 -9.40 7.74
C PHE A 263 10.20 -10.55 6.99
N HIS A 264 10.33 -11.76 7.51
CA HIS A 264 9.73 -12.94 6.91
C HIS A 264 8.21 -12.78 6.81
N GLY A 265 7.65 -13.06 5.63
CA GLY A 265 6.23 -12.87 5.34
C GLY A 265 5.27 -13.72 6.17
N ASP A 266 5.75 -14.81 6.79
CA ASP A 266 4.90 -15.76 7.52
C ASP A 266 5.24 -15.93 9.00
N ASP A 267 6.40 -15.47 9.48
CA ASP A 267 6.82 -15.64 10.89
C ASP A 267 7.41 -14.38 11.53
N GLY A 268 7.54 -13.28 10.75
CA GLY A 268 8.02 -11.99 11.25
C GLY A 268 9.51 -11.94 11.59
N SER A 269 10.29 -13.01 11.34
CA SER A 269 11.73 -13.03 11.60
C SER A 269 12.48 -11.99 10.77
N GLY A 270 13.48 -11.36 11.37
CA GLY A 270 14.29 -10.35 10.69
C GLY A 270 15.30 -10.98 9.73
N ILE A 271 15.38 -10.45 8.50
CA ILE A 271 16.18 -11.00 7.41
C ILE A 271 16.99 -9.88 6.71
N GLY A 272 18.13 -10.24 6.15
CA GLY A 272 19.06 -9.30 5.52
C GLY A 272 19.91 -8.55 6.56
N ALA A 273 20.32 -7.33 6.22
CA ALA A 273 21.19 -6.53 7.10
C ALA A 273 20.49 -6.15 8.43
N SER A 274 21.12 -6.45 9.56
CA SER A 274 20.53 -6.36 10.92
C SER A 274 20.71 -5.01 11.67
N HIS A 275 21.35 -4.03 11.03
CA HIS A 275 21.53 -2.66 11.53
C HIS A 275 20.91 -1.61 10.60
N GLN A 276 19.76 -1.93 10.02
CA GLN A 276 18.99 -1.05 9.14
C GLN A 276 18.12 -0.09 9.97
N THR A 277 18.75 0.70 10.85
CA THR A 277 18.13 1.88 11.50
C THR A 277 17.72 2.97 10.50
N GLY A 278 18.00 2.79 9.21
CA GLY A 278 17.42 3.58 8.13
C GLY A 278 15.92 3.35 8.03
N TRP A 279 15.49 2.53 7.08
CA TRP A 279 14.08 2.46 6.70
C TRP A 279 13.20 1.65 7.66
N THR A 280 13.79 0.75 8.46
CA THR A 280 13.06 0.01 9.51
C THR A 280 12.81 0.86 10.75
N GLY A 281 13.58 1.94 10.94
CA GLY A 281 13.34 2.94 11.98
C GLY A 281 11.95 3.62 11.90
N CYS A 282 11.28 3.52 10.75
CA CYS A 282 9.89 3.94 10.57
C CYS A 282 8.91 3.31 11.57
N ILE A 283 9.23 2.15 12.17
CA ILE A 283 8.39 1.53 13.21
C ILE A 283 8.13 2.47 14.39
N ALA A 284 9.10 3.33 14.76
CA ALA A 284 8.90 4.30 15.83
C ALA A 284 7.76 5.29 15.52
N ARG A 285 7.58 5.66 14.24
CA ARG A 285 6.46 6.51 13.80
C ARG A 285 5.14 5.76 13.80
N ILE A 286 5.13 4.46 13.48
CA ILE A 286 3.93 3.62 13.55
C ILE A 286 3.47 3.49 15.01
N ILE A 287 4.38 3.23 15.94
CA ILE A 287 4.09 3.18 17.39
C ILE A 287 3.55 4.53 17.88
N GLN A 288 4.19 5.63 17.48
CA GLN A 288 3.73 6.97 17.83
C GLN A 288 2.32 7.24 17.29
N ALA A 289 2.04 6.87 16.03
CA ALA A 289 0.76 7.05 15.39
C ALA A 289 -0.35 6.26 16.10
N LEU A 290 -0.10 5.00 16.48
CA LEU A 290 -1.03 4.16 17.24
C LEU A 290 -1.44 4.79 18.57
N GLY A 291 -0.48 5.40 19.29
CA GLY A 291 -0.75 6.02 20.58
C GLY A 291 -1.33 7.44 20.51
N TYR A 292 -1.25 8.10 19.35
CA TYR A 292 -1.60 9.51 19.19
C TYR A 292 -2.90 9.72 18.40
N PHE A 293 -3.10 8.99 17.31
CA PHE A 293 -4.25 9.21 16.44
C PHE A 293 -5.50 8.56 17.01
N THR A 294 -6.57 9.35 17.09
CA THR A 294 -7.97 8.93 17.20
C THR A 294 -8.70 9.21 15.88
N PRO A 295 -9.90 8.63 15.66
CA PRO A 295 -10.77 9.01 14.56
C PRO A 295 -10.89 10.52 14.38
N GLU A 296 -11.15 11.25 15.47
CA GLU A 296 -11.30 12.70 15.49
C GLU A 296 -10.03 13.40 15.04
N THR A 297 -8.86 13.03 15.58
CA THR A 297 -7.60 13.67 15.18
C THR A 297 -7.29 13.51 13.70
N VAL A 298 -7.65 12.37 13.08
CA VAL A 298 -7.44 12.14 11.65
C VAL A 298 -8.41 12.99 10.83
N LEU A 299 -9.68 13.05 11.25
CA LEU A 299 -10.70 13.87 10.59
C LEU A 299 -10.40 15.38 10.75
N ASP A 300 -9.80 15.77 11.88
CA ASP A 300 -9.36 17.12 12.23
C ASP A 300 -7.98 17.45 11.65
N THR A 301 -7.29 16.49 11.02
CA THR A 301 -5.92 16.73 10.51
C THR A 301 -5.97 17.82 9.45
N ILE A 302 -5.30 18.92 9.81
CA ILE A 302 -5.17 20.09 8.98
C ILE A 302 -4.41 19.71 7.70
N SER A 303 -5.00 20.02 6.54
CA SER A 303 -4.26 19.83 5.29
C SER A 303 -3.23 20.95 5.11
N PRO A 304 -2.12 20.71 4.40
CA PRO A 304 -1.13 21.75 4.11
C PRO A 304 -1.82 22.91 3.36
N GLY A 305 -2.14 23.98 4.10
CA GLY A 305 -3.02 25.06 3.64
C GLY A 305 -3.76 25.78 4.77
N GLU A 306 -4.00 25.14 5.91
CA GLU A 306 -4.66 25.78 7.07
C GLU A 306 -3.67 26.29 8.14
N LEU A 307 -2.37 26.36 7.81
CA LEU A 307 -1.32 26.97 8.64
C LEU A 307 -1.57 28.47 8.95
N ALA A 308 -2.57 29.09 8.32
CA ALA A 308 -2.99 30.46 8.62
C ALA A 308 -3.84 30.61 9.91
N LEU A 309 -4.13 29.52 10.64
CA LEU A 309 -5.03 29.54 11.81
C LEU A 309 -4.36 29.51 13.19
N TYR A 310 -3.03 29.68 13.27
CA TYR A 310 -2.36 30.04 14.52
C TYR A 310 -2.02 31.54 14.50
N PRO A 311 -2.63 32.40 15.33
CA PRO A 311 -2.01 33.68 15.65
C PRO A 311 -0.73 33.41 16.47
N GLU A 312 0.26 34.30 16.33
CA GLU A 312 1.50 34.30 17.14
C GLU A 312 1.23 34.13 18.64
#